data_AF-A0A4Q4U0G5-F1
#
_entry.id   AF-A0A4Q4U0G5-F1
#
_cell.length_a   1.000
_cell.length_b   1.000
_cell.length_c   1.000
_cell.angle_alpha   90.00
_cell.angle_beta   90.00
_cell.angle_gamma   90.00
#
_symmetry.space_group_name_H-M   'P 1'
#
loop_
_entity.id
_entity.type
_entity.pdbx_description
1 polymer ?
#
loop_
_entity_poly.entity_id
_entity_poly.type
_entity_poly.pdbx_seq_one_letter_code
_entity_poly.pdbx_strand_id
1 'polypeptide(L)'
;MHRRRARPPLLGTCNTNWDYDANVELAALFGVSLSAHLLQAVRFRKIGLAWPLLDGLAWALAGFALHAVGVFNPQSRALAAATRTLNLLAPGWVGAFHHVLLGRMVEAFVPDG
;
A
#
# COMPACT_ATOMS: atom_id res chain seq x y z
N MET A 1 -17.60 -10.71 -25.73
CA MET A 1 -17.32 -9.29 -26.05
C MET A 1 -17.82 -8.41 -24.90
N HIS A 2 -16.99 -8.14 -23.90
CA HIS A 2 -17.34 -7.24 -22.78
C HIS A 2 -17.17 -5.78 -23.22
N ARG A 3 -18.29 -5.09 -23.48
CA ARG A 3 -18.29 -3.64 -23.67
C ARG A 3 -17.91 -2.98 -22.34
N ARG A 4 -16.66 -2.51 -22.22
CA ARG A 4 -16.31 -1.53 -21.20
C ARG A 4 -17.24 -0.34 -21.42
N ARG A 5 -18.15 -0.07 -20.47
CA ARG A 5 -18.90 1.19 -20.45
C ARG A 5 -17.88 2.29 -20.22
N ALA A 6 -17.41 2.91 -21.30
CA ALA A 6 -16.71 4.18 -21.20
C ALA A 6 -17.72 5.16 -20.57
N ARG A 7 -17.48 5.54 -19.31
CA ARG A 7 -18.22 6.66 -18.70
C ARG A 7 -17.94 7.88 -19.58
N PRO A 8 -18.97 8.64 -19.98
CA PRO A 8 -18.73 9.90 -20.68
C PRO A 8 -17.84 10.79 -19.79
N PRO A 9 -16.83 11.49 -20.34
CA PRO A 9 -16.06 12.45 -19.57
C PRO A 9 -17.03 13.49 -19.02
N LEU A 10 -17.07 13.65 -17.70
CA LEU A 10 -17.86 14.68 -17.05
C LEU A 10 -17.32 16.04 -17.51
N LEU A 11 -18.18 16.92 -18.03
CA LEU A 11 -17.82 18.28 -18.39
C LEU A 11 -17.24 18.97 -17.14
N GLY A 12 -15.92 19.17 -17.10
CA GLY A 12 -15.19 19.73 -15.97
C GLY A 12 -14.09 18.84 -15.38
N THR A 13 -14.03 17.54 -15.72
CA THR A 13 -12.92 16.67 -15.29
C THR A 13 -11.89 16.54 -16.41
N CYS A 14 -10.80 17.29 -16.33
CA CYS A 14 -9.62 17.07 -17.18
C CYS A 14 -8.95 15.74 -16.78
N ASN A 15 -9.30 14.63 -17.44
CA ASN A 15 -8.63 13.31 -17.32
C ASN A 15 -8.12 12.98 -15.90
N THR A 16 -8.99 13.11 -14.90
CA THR A 16 -8.59 13.00 -13.49
C THR A 16 -8.43 11.54 -13.10
N ASN A 17 -7.20 11.13 -12.79
CA ASN A 17 -6.87 9.80 -12.25
C ASN A 17 -6.96 9.75 -10.71
N TRP A 18 -7.74 10.65 -10.10
CA TRP A 18 -7.73 10.89 -8.66
C TRP A 18 -9.16 10.74 -8.12
N ASP A 19 -9.41 9.67 -7.36
CA ASP A 19 -10.69 9.38 -6.72
C ASP A 19 -10.56 9.62 -5.21
N TYR A 20 -11.03 10.76 -4.69
CA TYR A 20 -10.78 11.17 -3.31
C TYR A 20 -11.29 10.15 -2.29
N ASP A 21 -12.56 9.75 -2.42
CA ASP A 21 -13.26 8.92 -1.43
C ASP A 21 -12.57 7.56 -1.29
N ALA A 22 -12.31 6.89 -2.41
CA ALA A 22 -11.65 5.58 -2.43
C ALA A 22 -10.22 5.65 -1.85
N ASN A 23 -9.48 6.73 -2.12
CA ASN A 23 -8.11 6.87 -1.63
C ASN A 23 -8.05 7.17 -0.13
N VAL A 24 -9.02 7.89 0.42
CA VAL A 24 -9.14 8.12 1.88
C VAL A 24 -9.51 6.82 2.60
N GLU A 25 -10.45 6.04 2.08
CA GLU A 25 -10.81 4.73 2.63
C GLU A 25 -9.60 3.77 2.66
N LEU A 26 -8.86 3.69 1.55
CA LEU A 26 -7.65 2.87 1.47
C LEU A 26 -6.55 3.37 2.41
N ALA A 27 -6.33 4.68 2.49
CA ALA A 27 -5.38 5.25 3.44
C ALA A 27 -5.75 4.89 4.88
N ALA A 28 -7.04 4.98 5.25
CA ALA A 28 -7.50 4.58 6.58
C ALA A 28 -7.26 3.09 6.86
N LEU A 29 -7.57 2.21 5.90
CA LEU A 29 -7.32 0.77 6.01
C LEU A 29 -5.83 0.45 6.21
N PHE A 30 -4.95 1.05 5.42
CA PHE A 30 -3.50 0.87 5.57
C PHE A 30 -2.97 1.47 6.87
N GLY A 31 -3.52 2.59 7.35
CA GLY A 31 -3.16 3.20 8.64
C GLY A 31 -3.57 2.34 9.85
N VAL A 32 -4.77 1.76 9.82
CA VAL A 32 -5.24 0.81 10.84
C VAL A 32 -4.38 -0.45 10.82
N SER A 33 -4.11 -0.99 9.63
CA SER A 33 -3.25 -2.17 9.48
C SER A 33 -1.83 -1.90 9.99
N LEU A 34 -1.26 -0.73 9.70
CA LEU A 34 0.07 -0.34 10.15
C LEU A 34 0.11 -0.28 11.68
N SER A 35 -0.91 0.31 12.29
CA SER A 35 -1.03 0.40 13.74
C SER A 35 -1.17 -0.97 14.40
N ALA A 36 -1.97 -1.87 13.81
CA ALA A 36 -2.14 -3.23 14.31
C ALA A 36 -0.84 -4.03 14.25
N HIS A 37 -0.12 -3.97 13.12
CA HIS A 37 1.16 -4.68 12.97
C HIS A 37 2.27 -4.06 13.82
N LEU A 38 2.27 -2.74 14.01
CA LEU A 38 3.20 -2.07 14.91
C LEU A 38 2.97 -2.52 16.36
N LEU A 39 1.70 -2.58 16.80
CA LEU A 39 1.34 -3.09 18.12
C LEU A 39 1.79 -4.54 18.30
N GLN A 40 1.56 -5.42 17.31
CA GLN A 40 2.04 -6.80 17.33
C GLN A 40 3.57 -6.86 17.41
N ALA A 41 4.28 -6.08 16.59
CA ALA A 41 5.74 -6.05 16.53
C ALA A 41 6.35 -5.64 17.88
N VAL A 42 5.77 -4.62 18.54
CA VAL A 42 6.17 -4.17 19.88
C VAL A 42 5.82 -5.21 20.94
N ARG A 43 4.60 -5.75 20.94
CA ARG A 43 4.10 -6.70 21.96
C ARG A 43 4.87 -8.03 21.96
N PHE A 44 5.26 -8.52 20.79
CA PHE A 44 6.01 -9.76 20.64
C PHE A 44 7.54 -9.53 20.55
N ARG A 45 8.00 -8.27 20.59
CA ARG A 45 9.40 -7.87 20.40
C ARG A 45 10.04 -8.45 19.13
N LYS A 46 9.24 -8.61 18.06
CA LYS A 46 9.65 -9.14 16.75
C LYS A 46 9.84 -8.00 15.73
N ILE A 47 10.27 -6.83 16.18
CA ILE A 47 10.42 -5.63 15.32
C ILE A 47 11.37 -5.90 14.14
N GLY A 48 12.47 -6.62 14.37
CA GLY A 48 13.41 -6.98 13.29
C GLY A 48 12.81 -7.88 12.20
N LEU A 49 11.81 -8.70 12.55
CA LEU A 49 11.09 -9.53 11.58
C LEU A 49 10.01 -8.71 10.85
N ALA A 50 9.29 -7.87 11.59
CA ALA A 50 8.16 -7.09 11.08
C ALA A 50 8.59 -5.84 10.29
N TRP A 51 9.86 -5.45 10.32
CA TRP A 51 10.37 -4.24 9.67
C TRP A 51 9.96 -4.11 8.18
N PRO A 52 10.15 -5.12 7.30
CA PRO A 52 9.77 -5.00 5.90
C PRO A 52 8.25 -4.85 5.72
N LEU A 53 7.45 -5.42 6.63
CA LEU A 53 6.00 -5.25 6.63
C LEU A 53 5.62 -3.81 7.00
N LEU A 54 6.24 -3.25 8.05
CA LEU A 54 5.99 -1.87 8.49
C LEU A 54 6.37 -0.87 7.41
N ASP A 55 7.50 -1.05 6.74
CA ASP A 55 7.89 -0.24 5.58
C ASP A 55 6.86 -0.37 4.44
N GLY A 56 6.49 -1.59 4.05
CA GLY A 56 5.51 -1.79 2.98
C GLY A 56 4.17 -1.08 3.23
N LEU A 57 3.68 -1.14 4.47
CA LEU A 57 2.45 -0.45 4.87
C LEU A 57 2.63 1.07 4.96
N ALA A 58 3.77 1.57 5.43
CA ALA A 58 4.08 3.00 5.47
C ALA A 58 4.11 3.61 4.06
N TRP A 59 4.67 2.89 3.09
CA TRP A 59 4.73 3.33 1.69
C TRP A 59 3.34 3.30 1.03
N ALA A 60 2.52 2.29 1.32
CA ALA A 60 1.13 2.25 0.87
C ALA A 60 0.33 3.43 1.42
N LEU A 61 0.42 3.68 2.74
CA LEU A 61 -0.25 4.80 3.40
C LEU A 61 0.17 6.14 2.78
N ALA A 62 1.48 6.35 2.57
CA ALA A 62 2.00 7.56 1.92
C ALA A 62 1.49 7.70 0.47
N GLY A 63 1.44 6.62 -0.30
CA GLY A 63 0.90 6.62 -1.65
C GLY A 63 -0.58 7.01 -1.69
N PHE A 64 -1.43 6.37 -0.89
CA PHE A 64 -2.86 6.70 -0.84
C PHE A 64 -3.12 8.11 -0.28
N ALA A 65 -2.36 8.56 0.71
CA ALA A 65 -2.44 9.93 1.21
C ALA A 65 -2.08 10.96 0.13
N LEU A 66 -1.02 10.72 -0.65
CA LEU A 66 -0.66 11.57 -1.79
C LEU A 66 -1.71 11.52 -2.90
N HIS A 67 -2.37 10.38 -3.12
CA HIS A 67 -3.51 10.30 -4.04
C HIS A 67 -4.67 11.18 -3.59
N ALA A 68 -5.01 11.18 -2.30
CA ALA A 68 -6.06 12.04 -1.76
C ALA A 68 -5.73 13.52 -1.91
N VAL A 69 -4.48 13.92 -1.68
CA VAL A 69 -4.01 15.30 -1.88
C VAL A 69 -3.86 15.66 -3.37
N GLY A 70 -3.59 14.68 -4.23
CA GLY A 70 -3.43 14.85 -5.68
C GLY A 70 -4.68 15.38 -6.39
N VAL A 71 -5.85 15.26 -5.76
CA VAL A 71 -7.12 15.83 -6.24
C VAL A 71 -7.05 17.36 -6.38
N PHE A 72 -6.24 18.04 -5.54
CA PHE A 72 -6.06 19.49 -5.61
C PHE A 72 -5.15 19.92 -6.77
N ASN A 73 -4.32 19.03 -7.31
CA ASN A 73 -3.38 19.32 -8.40
C ASN A 73 -3.40 18.20 -9.46
N PRO A 74 -4.53 17.98 -10.15
CA PRO A 74 -4.77 16.76 -10.92
C PRO A 74 -3.87 16.59 -12.15
N GLN A 75 -3.29 17.69 -12.64
CA GLN A 75 -2.44 17.73 -13.84
C GLN A 75 -0.93 17.55 -13.53
N SER A 76 -0.56 17.43 -12.25
CA SER A 76 0.82 17.32 -11.85
C SER A 76 1.38 15.91 -12.12
N ARG A 77 2.27 15.83 -13.12
CA ARG A 77 2.94 14.57 -13.49
C ARG A 77 3.85 14.03 -12.37
N ALA A 78 4.40 14.93 -11.55
CA ALA A 78 5.27 14.59 -10.43
C ALA A 78 4.52 13.81 -9.33
N LEU A 79 3.35 14.28 -8.89
CA LEU A 79 2.52 13.55 -7.92
C LEU A 79 2.04 12.22 -8.52
N ALA A 80 1.59 12.22 -9.78
CA ALA A 80 1.18 10.97 -10.44
C ALA A 80 2.31 9.92 -10.45
N ALA A 81 3.54 10.35 -10.76
CA ALA A 81 4.70 9.47 -10.76
C ALA A 81 5.09 9.01 -9.35
N ALA A 82 5.11 9.93 -8.38
CA ALA A 82 5.46 9.63 -6.99
C ALA A 82 4.49 8.61 -6.39
N THR A 83 3.18 8.89 -6.49
CA THR A 83 2.16 8.00 -5.94
C THR A 83 2.16 6.62 -6.59
N ARG A 84 2.33 6.56 -7.92
CA ARG A 84 2.45 5.27 -8.62
C ARG A 84 3.68 4.49 -8.17
N THR A 85 4.80 5.15 -7.95
CA THR A 85 6.04 4.52 -7.51
C THR A 85 5.92 3.98 -6.08
N LEU A 86 5.35 4.78 -5.16
CA LEU A 86 5.08 4.38 -3.78
C LEU A 86 4.16 3.15 -3.73
N ASN A 87 3.06 3.19 -4.47
CA ASN A 87 2.09 2.10 -4.52
C ASN A 87 2.63 0.83 -5.18
N LEU A 88 3.60 0.94 -6.11
CA LEU A 88 4.28 -0.21 -6.69
C LEU A 88 5.28 -0.85 -5.73
N LEU A 89 5.96 -0.04 -4.92
CA LEU A 89 6.96 -0.57 -3.99
C LEU A 89 6.33 -1.22 -2.75
N ALA A 90 5.19 -0.71 -2.29
CA ALA A 90 4.45 -1.24 -1.14
C ALA A 90 4.22 -2.77 -1.19
N PRO A 91 3.62 -3.36 -2.24
CA PRO A 91 3.43 -4.81 -2.31
C PRO A 91 4.74 -5.59 -2.44
N GLY A 92 5.81 -4.97 -2.96
CA GLY A 92 7.13 -5.60 -3.03
C GLY A 92 7.72 -5.87 -1.64
N TRP A 93 7.63 -4.89 -0.73
CA TRP A 93 8.08 -5.02 0.66
C TRP A 93 7.24 -6.04 1.43
N VAL A 94 5.91 -5.98 1.28
CA VAL A 94 5.01 -6.96 1.90
C VAL A 94 5.31 -8.35 1.37
N GLY A 95 5.55 -8.53 0.08
CA GLY A 95 5.96 -9.81 -0.51
C GLY A 95 7.28 -10.35 0.07
N ALA A 96 8.28 -9.47 0.23
CA ALA A 96 9.55 -9.85 0.87
C ALA A 96 9.35 -10.33 2.32
N PHE A 97 8.48 -9.69 3.09
CA PHE A 97 8.13 -10.14 4.44
C PHE A 97 7.55 -11.56 4.44
N HIS A 98 6.64 -11.88 3.50
CA HIS A 98 6.05 -13.22 3.40
C HIS A 98 7.10 -14.29 3.13
N HIS A 99 8.11 -14.00 2.31
CA HIS A 99 9.21 -14.94 2.06
C HIS A 99 10.08 -15.18 3.30
N VAL A 100 10.42 -14.12 4.05
CA VAL A 100 11.17 -14.25 5.30
C VAL A 100 10.35 -15.02 6.35
N LEU A 101 9.05 -14.74 6.43
CA LEU A 101 8.13 -15.43 7.33
C LEU A 101 8.03 -16.92 6.98
N LEU A 102 7.87 -17.25 5.69
CA LEU A 102 7.84 -18.63 5.21
C LEU A 102 9.14 -19.36 5.56
N GLY A 103 10.30 -18.74 5.34
CA GLY A 103 11.60 -19.33 5.70
C GLY A 103 11.66 -19.73 7.18
N ARG A 104 11.18 -18.86 8.08
CA ARG A 104 11.12 -19.15 9.52
C ARG A 104 10.07 -20.19 9.90
N MET A 105 8.96 -20.27 9.17
CA MET A 105 7.98 -21.34 9.37
C MET A 105 8.60 -22.68 8.98
N VAL A 106 9.25 -22.77 7.82
CA VAL A 106 9.90 -24.00 7.36
C VAL A 106 10.98 -24.45 8.33
N GLU A 107 11.84 -23.55 8.81
CA GLU A 107 12.85 -23.84 9.84
C GLU A 107 12.24 -24.41 11.13
N ALA A 108 11.05 -23.94 11.52
CA ALA A 108 10.37 -24.45 12.71
C ALA A 108 9.67 -25.81 12.51
N PHE A 109 9.34 -26.19 11.26
CA PHE A 109 8.60 -27.42 10.94
C PHE A 109 9.48 -28.57 10.44
N VAL A 110 10.74 -28.31 10.04
CA VAL A 110 11.71 -29.34 9.70
C VAL A 110 12.50 -29.68 10.96
N PRO A 111 12.34 -30.88 11.56
CA PRO A 111 13.17 -31.29 12.68
C PRO A 111 14.62 -31.45 12.20
N ASP A 112 15.57 -30.94 12.97
CA ASP A 112 16.97 -31.33 12.83
C ASP A 112 17.04 -32.86 13.05
N GLY A 113 17.43 -33.59 12.00
CA GLY A 113 17.56 -35.05 12.02
C GLY A 113 18.63 -35.53 13.00
#